data_AF-A0A1D1ZPA9-F1
#
_entry.id   AF-A0A1D1ZPA9-F1
#
_cell.length_a   1.000
_cell.length_b   1.000
_cell.length_c   1.000
_cell.angle_alpha   90.00
_cell.angle_beta   90.00
_cell.angle_gamma   90.00
#
_symmetry.space_group_name_H-M   'P 1'
#
loop_
_entity.id
_entity.type
_entity.pdbx_description
1 polymer ?
#
loop_
_entity_poly.entity_id
_entity_poly.type
_entity_poly.pdbx_seq_one_letter_code
_entity_poly.pdbx_strand_id
1 'polypeptide(L)'
;AGEGDEDPPRHGVDGDRSIDDRDEAFRGREDGSVRVPVRRPDGDVELEDAGSGFRVPPCPACGGILKPDVVFFGDSVPKDVAARAQAAAAACPAMLVVGSSLQVWSAFRLARAAKAAGAPLALLSVGPNRADDLADLKVEARAGEVLARLARSPR
;
A
#
# COMPACT_ATOMS: atom_id res chain seq x y z
N ALA A 1 32.98 -47.75 -31.22
CA ALA A 1 33.49 -47.76 -29.83
C ALA A 1 33.51 -46.32 -29.37
N GLY A 2 32.67 -45.82 -28.48
CA GLY A 2 31.60 -46.31 -27.61
C GLY A 2 31.16 -45.06 -26.82
N GLU A 3 29.90 -44.64 -26.90
CA GLU A 3 28.87 -44.81 -25.86
C GLU A 3 29.27 -44.32 -24.46
N GLY A 4 28.44 -43.43 -23.90
CA GLY A 4 28.54 -42.94 -22.54
C GLY A 4 27.64 -41.73 -22.27
N ASP A 5 26.34 -41.90 -22.51
CA ASP A 5 25.25 -41.00 -22.12
C ASP A 5 24.94 -41.30 -20.64
N GLU A 6 25.21 -40.37 -19.71
CA GLU A 6 24.90 -40.53 -18.28
C GLU A 6 23.70 -39.68 -17.90
N ASP A 7 22.56 -40.36 -17.74
CA ASP A 7 21.27 -39.83 -17.27
C ASP A 7 21.30 -39.69 -15.72
N PRO A 8 20.94 -38.53 -15.14
CA PRO A 8 20.94 -38.37 -13.69
C PRO A 8 19.72 -39.08 -13.03
N PRO A 9 19.86 -39.52 -11.77
CA PRO A 9 18.90 -40.42 -11.14
C PRO A 9 17.57 -39.74 -10.83
N ARG A 10 16.49 -40.51 -11.07
CA ARG A 10 15.11 -40.16 -10.75
C ARG A 10 14.92 -40.07 -9.23
N HIS A 11 14.45 -38.93 -8.76
CA HIS A 11 14.03 -38.75 -7.37
C HIS A 11 12.88 -39.68 -7.02
N GLY A 12 13.12 -40.55 -6.05
CA GLY A 12 12.08 -41.30 -5.35
C GLY A 12 11.11 -40.35 -4.67
N VAL A 13 9.82 -40.53 -4.96
CA VAL A 13 8.71 -40.04 -4.16
C VAL A 13 8.60 -40.98 -2.97
N ASP A 14 8.75 -40.46 -1.76
CA ASP A 14 8.12 -41.01 -0.55
C ASP A 14 8.20 -40.00 0.59
N GLY A 15 7.12 -39.91 1.36
CA GLY A 15 7.16 -39.32 2.70
C GLY A 15 6.18 -38.17 2.91
N ASP A 16 4.95 -38.56 3.23
CA ASP A 16 3.92 -37.81 3.94
C ASP A 16 4.53 -36.81 4.96
N ARG A 17 4.49 -35.52 4.66
CA ARG A 17 4.89 -34.46 5.60
C ARG A 17 3.64 -33.92 6.28
N SER A 18 3.56 -34.21 7.58
CA SER A 18 2.43 -33.86 8.42
C SER A 18 2.29 -32.35 8.57
N ILE A 19 1.08 -31.95 8.97
CA ILE A 19 0.63 -30.57 9.04
C ILE A 19 1.36 -29.71 10.10
N ASP A 20 2.21 -30.34 10.91
CA ASP A 20 2.99 -29.77 12.02
C ASP A 20 4.35 -29.18 11.59
N ASP A 21 4.79 -29.38 10.33
CA ASP A 21 6.04 -28.81 9.80
C ASP A 21 5.95 -27.28 9.52
N ARG A 22 4.81 -26.65 9.82
CA ARG A 22 4.51 -25.24 9.48
C ARG A 22 5.10 -24.22 10.46
N ASP A 23 5.66 -24.67 11.58
CA ASP A 23 6.27 -23.79 12.60
C ASP A 23 7.76 -23.54 12.37
N GLU A 24 8.41 -24.21 11.41
CA GLU A 24 9.86 -24.06 11.17
C GLU A 24 10.22 -22.78 10.40
N ALA A 25 9.25 -22.16 9.72
CA ALA A 25 9.47 -20.92 8.96
C ALA A 25 9.72 -19.68 9.85
N PHE A 26 9.57 -19.80 11.17
CA PHE A 26 9.81 -18.73 12.15
C PHE A 26 11.04 -18.97 13.03
N ARG A 27 11.77 -20.08 12.84
CA ARG A 27 13.05 -20.28 13.54
C ARG A 27 14.09 -19.36 12.91
N GLY A 28 14.40 -18.28 13.62
CA GLY A 28 15.57 -17.44 13.32
C GLY A 28 16.85 -18.27 13.23
N ARG A 29 17.87 -17.74 12.55
CA ARG A 29 19.22 -18.34 12.53
C ARG A 29 19.70 -18.55 13.98
N GLU A 30 20.54 -19.56 14.18
CA GLU A 30 21.13 -19.92 15.49
C GLU A 30 21.91 -18.76 16.15
N ASP A 31 22.19 -17.67 15.40
CA ASP A 31 22.83 -16.44 15.87
C ASP A 31 21.86 -15.33 16.32
N GLY A 32 20.54 -15.54 16.22
CA GLY A 32 19.51 -14.57 16.62
C GLY A 32 19.44 -13.32 15.74
N SER A 33 20.16 -13.27 14.62
CA SER A 33 20.14 -12.11 13.71
C SER A 33 18.94 -12.18 12.76
N VAL A 34 18.04 -11.21 12.87
CA VAL A 34 17.01 -10.96 11.86
C VAL A 34 17.61 -10.01 10.83
N ARG A 35 17.85 -10.47 9.60
CA ARG A 35 18.17 -9.55 8.50
C ARG A 35 16.92 -8.72 8.23
N VAL A 36 17.01 -7.42 8.45
CA VAL A 36 15.98 -6.47 8.03
C VAL A 36 16.17 -6.27 6.53
N PRO A 37 15.23 -6.72 5.68
CA PRO A 37 15.39 -6.57 4.24
C PRO A 37 15.41 -5.09 3.87
N VAL A 38 16.22 -4.72 2.86
CA VAL A 38 16.40 -3.34 2.44
C VAL A 38 15.04 -2.77 2.01
N ARG A 39 14.57 -1.77 2.75
CA ARG A 39 13.32 -1.07 2.47
C ARG A 39 13.62 0.18 1.63
N ARG A 40 13.07 0.23 0.42
CA ARG A 40 13.18 1.37 -0.48
C ARG A 40 12.31 2.55 0.00
N PRO A 41 12.58 3.79 -0.46
CA PRO A 41 11.83 4.98 -0.03
C PRO A 41 10.32 4.94 -0.33
N ASP A 42 9.92 4.20 -1.36
CA ASP A 42 8.52 3.91 -1.74
C ASP A 42 7.87 2.82 -0.87
N GLY A 43 8.64 2.18 0.00
CA GLY A 43 8.19 1.12 0.89
C GLY A 43 8.34 -0.28 0.32
N ASP A 44 8.89 -0.43 -0.89
CA ASP A 44 9.23 -1.73 -1.45
C ASP A 44 10.34 -2.39 -0.64
N VAL A 45 10.34 -3.71 -0.63
CA VAL A 45 11.29 -4.51 0.14
C VAL A 45 12.01 -5.44 -0.81
N GLU A 46 13.33 -5.40 -0.82
CA GLU A 46 14.13 -6.39 -1.55
C GLU A 46 14.14 -7.70 -0.77
N LEU A 47 13.57 -8.75 -1.35
CA LEU A 47 13.56 -10.08 -0.76
C LEU A 47 14.77 -10.88 -1.28
N GLU A 48 15.60 -11.40 -0.37
CA GLU A 48 16.80 -12.19 -0.72
C GLU A 48 16.43 -13.52 -1.42
N ASP A 49 15.35 -14.16 -0.98
CA ASP A 49 14.79 -15.41 -1.54
C ASP A 49 13.39 -15.17 -2.14
N ALA A 50 13.26 -14.14 -2.98
CA ALA A 50 11.98 -13.66 -3.54
C ALA A 50 11.16 -14.76 -4.25
N GLY A 51 10.43 -15.57 -3.49
CA GLY A 51 9.39 -16.45 -4.01
C GLY A 51 9.89 -17.72 -4.69
N SER A 52 10.75 -18.52 -4.04
CA SER A 52 10.91 -19.92 -4.44
C SER A 52 9.53 -20.61 -4.38
N GLY A 53 8.91 -20.81 -5.55
CA GLY A 53 7.53 -21.30 -5.69
C GLY A 53 6.43 -20.24 -5.84
N PHE A 54 6.72 -18.93 -5.71
CA PHE A 54 5.73 -17.89 -6.03
C PHE A 54 5.55 -17.78 -7.54
N ARG A 55 4.30 -17.91 -7.99
CA ARG A 55 3.94 -17.90 -9.41
C ARG A 55 2.92 -16.80 -9.65
N VAL A 56 3.32 -15.76 -10.39
CA VAL A 56 2.39 -14.73 -10.84
C VAL A 56 1.44 -15.35 -11.86
N PRO A 57 0.11 -15.34 -11.62
CA PRO A 57 -0.82 -15.91 -12.58
C PRO A 57 -0.80 -15.08 -13.88
N PRO A 58 -0.77 -15.72 -15.05
CA PRO A 58 -0.91 -15.01 -16.31
C PRO A 58 -2.35 -14.55 -16.49
N CYS A 59 -2.57 -13.54 -17.32
CA CYS A 59 -3.90 -13.13 -17.73
C CYS A 59 -4.63 -14.29 -18.42
N PRO A 60 -5.83 -14.70 -17.97
CA PRO A 60 -6.55 -15.83 -18.57
C PRO A 60 -7.02 -15.56 -20.01
N ALA A 61 -7.06 -14.28 -20.43
CA ALA A 61 -7.50 -13.89 -21.77
C ALA A 61 -6.34 -13.77 -22.79
N CYS A 62 -5.14 -13.37 -22.35
CA CYS A 62 -4.02 -13.06 -23.27
C CYS A 62 -2.66 -13.60 -22.84
N GLY A 63 -2.55 -14.24 -21.67
CA GLY A 63 -1.29 -14.75 -21.13
C GLY A 63 -0.34 -13.68 -20.56
N GLY A 64 -0.68 -12.39 -20.69
CA GLY A 64 0.16 -11.27 -20.25
C GLY A 64 0.25 -11.11 -18.72
N ILE A 65 1.11 -10.18 -18.28
CA ILE A 65 1.32 -9.86 -16.87
C ILE A 65 0.12 -9.06 -16.33
N LEU A 66 -0.45 -9.52 -15.22
CA LEU A 66 -1.49 -8.79 -14.50
C LEU A 66 -0.85 -7.72 -13.61
N LYS A 67 -1.32 -6.47 -13.75
CA LYS A 67 -1.01 -5.37 -12.83
C LYS A 67 -2.29 -5.02 -12.06
N PRO A 68 -2.23 -4.86 -10.72
CA PRO A 68 -3.37 -4.32 -9.98
C PRO A 68 -3.78 -2.95 -10.53
N ASP A 69 -5.07 -2.68 -10.54
CA ASP A 69 -5.62 -1.39 -10.95
C ASP A 69 -5.48 -0.35 -9.81
N VAL A 70 -4.21 -0.03 -9.52
CA VAL A 70 -3.79 0.95 -8.53
C VAL A 70 -2.67 1.82 -9.13
N VAL A 71 -2.52 3.01 -8.57
CA VAL A 71 -1.43 3.94 -8.90
C VAL A 71 -0.25 3.65 -7.97
N PHE A 72 0.85 3.15 -8.53
CA PHE A 72 2.10 2.96 -7.79
C PHE A 72 2.84 4.28 -7.59
N PHE A 73 3.84 4.30 -6.71
CA PHE A 73 4.77 5.41 -6.65
C PHE A 73 5.49 5.57 -7.99
N GLY A 74 5.63 6.82 -8.45
CA GLY A 74 6.17 7.15 -9.77
C GLY A 74 5.15 7.09 -10.91
N ASP A 75 3.99 6.46 -10.69
CA ASP A 75 2.90 6.45 -11.66
C ASP A 75 2.05 7.73 -11.56
N SER A 76 1.27 8.00 -12.61
CA SER A 76 0.36 9.14 -12.68
C SER A 76 -1.09 8.70 -12.48
N VAL A 77 -1.82 9.45 -11.65
CA VAL A 77 -3.28 9.29 -11.55
C VAL A 77 -3.90 9.55 -12.93
N PRO A 78 -4.85 8.71 -13.40
CA PRO A 78 -5.57 8.94 -14.65
C PRO A 78 -6.07 10.39 -14.77
N LYS A 79 -5.85 11.01 -15.93
CA LYS A 79 -6.03 12.46 -16.11
C LYS A 79 -7.46 12.92 -15.86
N ASP A 80 -8.43 12.13 -16.29
CA ASP A 80 -9.85 12.36 -16.11
C ASP A 80 -10.25 12.29 -14.62
N VAL A 81 -9.77 11.29 -13.89
CA VAL A 81 -9.97 11.15 -12.44
C VAL A 81 -9.35 12.33 -11.69
N ALA A 82 -8.11 12.66 -12.04
CA ALA A 82 -7.38 13.80 -11.47
C ALA A 82 -8.12 15.13 -11.71
N ALA A 83 -8.63 15.36 -12.92
CA ALA A 83 -9.36 16.57 -13.27
C ALA A 83 -10.70 16.67 -12.50
N ARG A 84 -11.45 15.57 -12.41
CA ARG A 84 -12.71 15.51 -11.66
C ARG A 84 -12.51 15.79 -10.17
N ALA A 85 -11.49 15.18 -9.56
CA ALA A 85 -11.17 15.40 -8.16
C ALA A 85 -10.76 16.85 -7.89
N GLN A 86 -9.94 17.44 -8.78
CA GLN A 86 -9.51 18.83 -8.66
C GLN A 86 -10.70 19.81 -8.77
N ALA A 87 -11.61 19.58 -9.72
CA ALA A 87 -12.80 20.40 -9.89
C ALA A 87 -13.73 20.30 -8.67
N ALA A 88 -13.94 19.09 -8.14
CA ALA A 88 -14.74 18.90 -6.93
C ALA A 88 -14.11 19.58 -5.71
N ALA A 89 -12.79 19.51 -5.55
CA ALA A 89 -12.07 20.19 -4.47
C ALA A 89 -12.18 21.72 -4.58
N ALA A 90 -12.07 22.28 -5.79
CA ALA A 90 -12.17 23.72 -5.99
C ALA A 90 -13.60 24.27 -5.81
N ALA A 91 -14.63 23.42 -5.98
CA ALA A 91 -16.03 23.81 -5.86
C ALA A 91 -16.66 23.47 -4.49
N CYS A 92 -15.92 22.79 -3.60
CA CYS A 92 -16.50 22.36 -2.33
C CYS A 92 -16.74 23.55 -1.39
N PRO A 93 -17.87 23.59 -0.65
CA PRO A 93 -18.13 24.64 0.33
C PRO A 93 -17.26 24.50 1.60
N ALA A 94 -16.74 23.31 1.86
CA ALA A 94 -15.80 22.98 2.92
C ALA A 94 -15.11 21.66 2.59
N MET A 95 -13.90 21.45 3.12
CA MET A 95 -13.14 20.21 2.97
C MET A 95 -12.78 19.62 4.34
N LEU A 96 -13.08 18.33 4.54
CA LEU A 96 -12.63 17.56 5.69
C LEU A 96 -11.64 16.48 5.23
N VAL A 97 -10.44 16.49 5.77
CA VAL A 97 -9.41 15.47 5.53
C VAL A 97 -9.35 14.54 6.72
N VAL A 98 -9.56 13.25 6.50
CA VAL A 98 -9.61 12.24 7.56
C VAL A 98 -8.51 11.21 7.36
N GLY A 99 -7.68 10.98 8.39
CA GLY A 99 -6.73 9.87 8.41
C GLY A 99 -5.62 9.92 7.35
N SER A 100 -5.37 11.09 6.76
CA SER A 100 -4.28 11.30 5.79
C SER A 100 -3.31 12.33 6.32
N SER A 101 -2.02 12.03 6.29
CA SER A 101 -0.94 12.99 6.61
C SER A 101 -0.73 14.04 5.52
N LEU A 102 -1.36 13.84 4.35
CA LEU A 102 -1.21 14.64 3.13
C LEU A 102 0.25 14.80 2.65
N GLN A 103 1.14 13.86 2.99
CA GLN A 103 2.53 13.94 2.52
C GLN A 103 2.63 13.72 0.99
N VAL A 104 1.78 12.88 0.42
CA VAL A 104 1.75 12.62 -1.03
C VAL A 104 1.08 13.78 -1.77
N TRP A 105 1.77 14.29 -2.80
CA TRP A 105 1.36 15.48 -3.55
C TRP A 105 -0.02 15.35 -4.22
N SER A 106 -0.36 14.16 -4.72
CA SER A 106 -1.62 13.90 -5.43
C SER A 106 -2.85 14.22 -4.59
N ALA A 107 -2.79 13.97 -3.28
CA ALA A 107 -3.84 14.31 -2.31
C ALA A 107 -3.68 15.76 -1.79
N PHE A 108 -2.46 16.18 -1.45
CA PHE A 108 -2.22 17.53 -0.90
C PHE A 108 -2.67 18.66 -1.82
N ARG A 109 -2.51 18.50 -3.15
CA ARG A 109 -2.98 19.49 -4.12
C ARG A 109 -4.50 19.71 -4.09
N LEU A 110 -5.29 18.74 -3.64
CA LEU A 110 -6.74 18.88 -3.46
C LEU A 110 -7.05 19.80 -2.28
N ALA A 111 -6.38 19.60 -1.14
CA ALA A 111 -6.49 20.48 0.03
C ALA A 111 -6.08 21.93 -0.31
N ARG A 112 -4.99 22.09 -1.08
CA ARG A 112 -4.59 23.39 -1.59
C ARG A 112 -5.64 24.02 -2.51
N ALA A 113 -6.23 23.24 -3.41
CA ALA A 113 -7.24 23.73 -4.34
C ALA A 113 -8.50 24.22 -3.59
N ALA A 114 -8.99 23.46 -2.61
CA ALA A 114 -10.10 23.87 -1.77
C ALA A 114 -9.79 25.16 -1.00
N LYS A 115 -8.63 25.23 -0.35
CA LYS A 115 -8.22 26.42 0.41
C LYS A 115 -8.05 27.65 -0.49
N ALA A 116 -7.50 27.48 -1.70
CA ALA A 116 -7.36 28.55 -2.68
C ALA A 116 -8.71 29.07 -3.19
N ALA A 117 -9.74 28.22 -3.22
CA ALA A 117 -11.12 28.61 -3.53
C ALA A 117 -11.87 29.24 -2.34
N GLY A 118 -11.21 29.39 -1.18
CA GLY A 118 -11.80 29.99 0.02
C GLY A 118 -12.61 29.01 0.89
N ALA A 119 -12.60 27.72 0.58
CA ALA A 119 -13.28 26.73 1.41
C ALA A 119 -12.57 26.55 2.76
N PRO A 120 -13.31 26.48 3.88
CA PRO A 120 -12.77 26.06 5.16
C PRO A 120 -12.20 24.64 5.07
N LEU A 121 -11.01 24.44 5.64
CA LEU A 121 -10.29 23.17 5.65
C LEU A 121 -10.17 22.63 7.08
N ALA A 122 -10.76 21.47 7.34
CA ALA A 122 -10.66 20.76 8.61
C ALA A 122 -9.84 19.47 8.46
N LEU A 123 -9.02 19.17 9.46
CA LEU A 123 -8.20 17.96 9.54
C LEU A 123 -8.65 17.08 10.73
N LEU A 124 -8.80 15.79 10.50
CA LEU A 124 -9.04 14.76 11.52
C LEU A 124 -7.98 13.66 11.38
N SER A 125 -6.87 13.84 12.07
CA SER A 125 -5.73 12.91 12.03
C SER A 125 -4.89 13.04 13.30
N VAL A 126 -4.27 11.94 13.72
CA VAL A 126 -3.28 11.96 14.81
C VAL A 126 -1.92 12.38 14.23
N GLY A 127 -1.23 13.28 14.93
CA GLY A 127 0.13 13.70 14.58
C GLY A 127 0.21 14.79 13.49
N PRO A 128 1.42 15.04 12.95
CA PRO A 128 1.67 16.14 12.03
C PRO A 128 0.99 15.93 10.68
N ASN A 129 0.52 17.02 10.08
CA ASN A 129 -0.10 17.02 8.76
C ASN A 129 0.59 18.04 7.85
N ARG A 130 0.81 17.70 6.58
CA ARG A 130 1.40 18.62 5.61
C ARG A 130 0.55 19.90 5.42
N ALA A 131 -0.75 19.83 5.69
CA ALA A 131 -1.67 20.96 5.57
C ALA A 131 -1.92 21.69 6.89
N ASP A 132 -1.12 21.47 7.94
CA ASP A 132 -1.33 22.11 9.25
C ASP A 132 -1.41 23.66 9.12
N ASP A 133 -0.53 24.27 8.33
CA ASP A 133 -0.53 25.74 8.11
C ASP A 133 -1.71 26.25 7.25
N LEU A 134 -2.41 25.35 6.56
CA LEU A 134 -3.55 25.69 5.70
C LEU A 134 -4.90 25.48 6.40
N ALA A 135 -4.91 24.68 7.47
CA ALA A 135 -6.13 24.23 8.11
C ALA A 135 -6.75 25.31 9.00
N ASP A 136 -8.07 25.42 8.93
CA ASP A 136 -8.87 26.26 9.83
C ASP A 136 -9.20 25.53 11.14
N LEU A 137 -9.22 24.21 11.10
CA LEU A 137 -9.45 23.35 12.25
C LEU A 137 -8.62 22.07 12.15
N LYS A 138 -7.97 21.69 13.25
CA LYS A 138 -7.36 20.37 13.40
C LYS A 138 -7.92 19.69 14.65
N VAL A 139 -8.45 18.49 14.45
CA VAL A 139 -8.87 17.59 15.52
C VAL A 139 -7.87 16.45 15.58
N GLU A 140 -7.03 16.49 16.62
CA GLU A 140 -6.03 15.45 16.85
C GLU A 140 -6.64 14.30 17.66
N ALA A 141 -7.28 13.37 16.95
CA ALA A 141 -7.93 12.21 17.54
C ALA A 141 -8.07 11.06 16.54
N ARG A 142 -8.40 9.87 17.05
CA ARG A 142 -8.69 8.70 16.21
C ARG A 142 -9.99 8.94 15.45
N ALA A 143 -9.91 8.94 14.12
CA ALA A 143 -11.05 9.23 13.25
C ALA A 143 -12.28 8.35 13.53
N GLY A 144 -12.06 7.05 13.79
CA GLY A 144 -13.15 6.12 14.10
C GLY A 144 -13.93 6.51 15.36
N GLU A 145 -13.27 7.03 16.39
CA GLU A 145 -13.93 7.45 17.64
C GLU A 145 -14.76 8.72 17.44
N VAL A 146 -14.17 9.71 16.75
CA VAL A 146 -14.82 10.99 16.49
C VAL A 146 -16.02 10.81 15.56
N LEU A 147 -15.83 10.14 14.42
CA LEU A 147 -16.90 9.94 13.43
C LEU A 147 -18.02 9.06 13.98
N ALA A 148 -17.71 8.04 14.78
CA ALA A 148 -18.74 7.23 15.42
C ALA A 148 -19.57 8.03 16.45
N ARG A 149 -18.95 8.96 17.18
CA ARG A 149 -19.69 9.88 18.08
C ARG A 149 -20.59 10.82 17.28
N LEU A 150 -20.09 11.41 16.19
CA LEU A 150 -20.88 12.29 15.32
C LEU A 150 -22.07 11.55 14.69
N ALA A 151 -21.87 10.34 14.21
CA ALA A 151 -22.93 9.54 13.60
C ALA A 151 -24.08 9.18 14.57
N ARG A 152 -23.78 9.10 15.87
CA ARG A 152 -24.79 8.85 16.93
C ARG A 152 -25.50 10.12 17.43
N SER A 153 -25.03 11.29 17.04
CA SER A 153 -25.64 12.57 17.40
C SER A 153 -25.67 13.50 16.18
N PRO A 154 -26.37 13.11 15.11
CA PRO A 154 -26.60 14.02 13.99
C PRO A 154 -27.41 15.21 14.52
N ARG A 155 -26.85 16.41 14.34
CA ARG A 155 -27.57 17.67 14.60
C ARG A 155 -28.35 18.08 13.35
#